data_AF-A0A523VN08-F1
#
_entry.id   AF-A0A523VN08-F1
#
_cell.length_a   1.000
_cell.length_b   1.000
_cell.length_c   1.000
_cell.angle_alpha   90.00
_cell.angle_beta   90.00
_cell.angle_gamma   90.00
#
_symmetry.space_group_name_H-M   'P 1'
#
loop_
_entity.id
_entity.type
_entity.pdbx_description
1 polymer ?
#
loop_
_entity_poly.entity_id
_entity_poly.type
_entity_poly.pdbx_seq_one_letter_code
_entity_poly.pdbx_strand_id
1 'polypeptide(L)' 'MKSEVGLSLQRRKQLQDIFQDVIEPELRTLSTEMRQILCDDLVTALENRLIVLVGVEAKPR' A
#
# COMPACT_ATOMS: atom_id res chain seq x y z
N MET A 1 -8.30 13.96 19.51
CA MET A 1 -7.89 13.99 18.08
C MET A 1 -7.95 12.56 17.59
N LYS A 2 -8.94 12.20 16.74
CA LYS A 2 -8.94 10.85 16.14
C LYS A 2 -7.79 10.83 15.14
N SER A 3 -6.76 10.03 15.42
CA SER A 3 -5.72 9.74 14.43
C SER A 3 -6.41 9.11 13.22
N GLU A 4 -6.40 9.79 12.08
CA GLU A 4 -6.78 9.18 10.81
C GLU A 4 -5.81 8.03 10.56
N VAL A 5 -6.28 6.81 10.74
CA VAL A 5 -5.48 5.62 10.51
C VAL A 5 -5.59 5.31 9.02
N GLY A 6 -4.57 5.68 8.26
CA GLY A 6 -4.54 5.54 6.80
C GLY A 6 -3.30 6.22 6.22
N LEU A 7 -2.92 5.84 5.00
CA LEU A 7 -1.84 6.52 4.29
C LEU A 7 -2.39 7.79 3.65
N SER A 8 -1.63 8.89 3.70
CA SER A 8 -1.95 10.05 2.87
C SER A 8 -1.80 9.69 1.40
N LEU A 9 -2.53 10.39 0.52
CA LEU A 9 -2.43 10.20 -0.94
C LEU A 9 -0.98 10.31 -1.44
N GLN A 10 -0.19 11.23 -0.87
CA GLN A 10 1.23 11.38 -1.22
C GLN A 10 2.05 10.14 -0.85
N ARG A 11 1.87 9.61 0.37
CA ARG A 11 2.56 8.39 0.80
C ARG A 11 2.12 7.16 0.01
N ARG A 12 0.84 7.09 -0.34
CA ARG A 12 0.28 6.04 -1.19
C ARG A 12 0.98 6.02 -2.54
N LYS A 13 1.10 7.19 -3.19
CA LYS A 13 1.81 7.33 -4.47
C LYS A 13 3.29 6.95 -4.36
N GLN A 14 3.99 7.40 -3.32
CA GLN A 14 5.39 7.03 -3.10
C GLN A 14 5.57 5.51 -2.97
N LEU A 15 4.64 4.82 -2.28
CA LEU A 15 4.70 3.36 -2.15
C LEU A 15 4.40 2.65 -3.47
N GLN A 16 3.48 3.18 -4.28
CA GLN A 16 3.23 2.66 -5.63
C GLN A 16 4.49 2.77 -6.49
N ASP A 17 5.16 3.93 -6.50
CA ASP A 17 6.40 4.14 -7.24
C ASP A 17 7.50 3.17 -6.78
N ILE A 18 7.66 2.97 -5.46
CA ILE A 18 8.63 2.01 -4.90
C ILE A 18 8.30 0.56 -5.30
N PHE A 19 7.04 0.13 -5.19
CA PHE A 19 6.66 -1.23 -5.58
C PHE A 19 6.82 -1.44 -7.09
N GLN A 20 6.53 -0.42 -7.88
CA GLN A 20 6.75 -0.48 -9.32
C GLN A 20 8.24 -0.67 -9.62
N ASP A 21 9.14 0.13 -9.04
CA ASP A 21 10.58 0.03 -9.27
C ASP A 21 11.18 -1.30 -8.79
N VAL A 22 10.71 -1.81 -7.65
CA VAL A 22 11.25 -3.04 -7.04
C VAL A 22 10.77 -4.29 -7.77
N ILE A 23 9.52 -4.33 -8.23
CA ILE A 23 8.90 -5.53 -8.78
C ILE A 23 8.84 -5.49 -10.33
N GLU A 24 9.22 -4.37 -10.96
CA GLU A 24 9.29 -4.26 -12.42
C GLU A 24 10.12 -5.37 -13.09
N PRO A 25 11.30 -5.77 -12.57
CA PRO A 25 12.08 -6.88 -13.15
C PRO A 25 11.32 -8.22 -13.21
N GLU A 26 10.50 -8.50 -12.20
CA GLU A 26 9.72 -9.73 -12.04
C GLU A 26 8.39 -9.68 -12.81
N LEU A 27 7.88 -8.49 -13.09
CA LEU A 27 6.57 -8.26 -13.75
C LEU A 27 6.68 -7.83 -15.22
N ARG A 28 7.85 -8.01 -15.84
CA ARG A 28 8.09 -7.63 -17.24
C ARG A 28 7.13 -8.28 -18.24
N THR A 29 6.59 -9.45 -17.91
CA THR A 29 5.64 -10.21 -18.75
C THR A 29 4.20 -9.72 -18.63
N LEU A 30 3.89 -8.91 -17.61
CA LEU A 30 2.56 -8.32 -17.44
C LEU A 30 2.37 -7.10 -18.36
N SER A 31 1.13 -6.78 -18.67
CA SER A 31 0.81 -5.48 -19.29
C SER A 31 1.05 -4.34 -18.29
N THR A 32 1.19 -3.12 -18.79
CA THR A 32 1.29 -1.92 -17.94
C THR A 32 0.09 -1.79 -17.00
N GLU A 33 -1.11 -2.07 -17.51
CA GLU A 33 -2.35 -2.04 -16.72
C GLU A 33 -2.32 -3.09 -15.59
N MET A 34 -1.92 -4.33 -15.89
CA MET A 34 -1.82 -5.38 -14.87
C MET A 34 -0.76 -5.05 -13.80
N ARG A 35 0.36 -4.43 -14.18
CA ARG A 35 1.36 -3.95 -13.21
C ARG A 35 0.79 -2.88 -12.29
N GLN A 36 0.04 -1.92 -12.84
CA GLN A 36 -0.59 -0.85 -12.06
C GLN A 36 -1.63 -1.40 -11.08
N ILE A 37 -2.48 -2.33 -11.53
CA ILE A 37 -3.47 -3.01 -10.67
C ILE A 37 -2.76 -3.71 -9.52
N LEU A 38 -1.73 -4.52 -9.82
CA LEU A 38 -0.98 -5.24 -8.79
C LEU A 38 -0.31 -4.30 -7.78
N CYS A 39 0.30 -3.20 -8.24
CA CYS A 39 0.90 -2.22 -7.33
C CYS A 39 -0.15 -1.55 -6.42
N ASP A 40 -1.31 -1.22 -6.95
CA ASP A 40 -2.39 -0.63 -6.16
C ASP A 40 -2.96 -1.62 -5.12
N ASP A 41 -3.12 -2.88 -5.49
CA ASP A 41 -3.55 -3.95 -4.60
C ASP A 41 -2.55 -4.16 -3.45
N LEU A 42 -1.24 -4.15 -3.73
CA LEU A 42 -0.19 -4.29 -2.72
C LEU A 42 -0.21 -3.12 -1.73
N VAL A 43 -0.35 -1.89 -2.22
CA VAL A 43 -0.45 -0.71 -1.35
C VAL A 43 -1.72 -0.74 -0.51
N THR A 44 -2.84 -1.16 -1.08
CA THR A 44 -4.10 -1.36 -0.34
C THR A 44 -3.97 -2.42 0.74
N ALA A 45 -3.33 -3.56 0.44
CA ALA A 45 -3.10 -4.62 1.42
C ALA A 45 -2.22 -4.14 2.58
N LEU A 46 -1.15 -3.38 2.27
CA LEU A 46 -0.30 -2.77 3.28
C LEU A 46 -1.08 -1.77 4.16
N GLU A 47 -1.86 -0.88 3.55
CA GLU A 47 -2.68 0.10 4.25
C GLU A 47 -3.68 -0.57 5.19
N ASN A 48 -4.41 -1.57 4.70
CA ASN A 48 -5.31 -2.38 5.52
C ASN A 48 -4.58 -3.01 6.71
N ARG A 49 -3.36 -3.51 6.49
CA ARG A 49 -2.58 -4.13 7.56
C ARG A 49 -2.12 -3.10 8.59
N LEU A 50 -1.70 -1.91 8.16
CA LEU A 50 -1.36 -0.81 9.05
C LEU A 50 -2.57 -0.37 9.88
N ILE A 51 -3.74 -0.25 9.24
CA ILE A 51 -4.99 0.10 9.92
C ILE A 51 -5.31 -0.90 11.02
N VAL A 52 -5.20 -2.20 10.72
CA VAL A 52 -5.45 -3.24 11.71
C VAL A 52 -4.40 -3.20 12.82
N LEU A 53 -3.10 -3.12 12.50
CA LEU A 53 -2.05 -3.18 13.52
C LEU A 53 -2.07 -1.94 14.43
N VAL A 54 -2.13 -0.74 13.85
CA VAL A 54 -2.18 0.53 14.60
C VAL A 54 -3.53 0.70 15.29
N GLY A 55 -4.62 0.29 14.64
CA GLY A 55 -5.97 0.36 15.19
C GLY A 55 -6.22 -0.63 16.33
N VAL A 56 -5.58 -1.80 16.30
CA VAL A 56 -5.62 -2.78 17.40
C VAL A 56 -4.80 -2.30 18.61
N GLU A 57 -3.68 -1.61 18.40
CA GLU A 57 -2.91 -0.97 19.50
C GLU A 57 -3.66 0.19 20.17
N ALA A 58 -4.59 0.85 19.46
CA ALA A 58 -5.40 1.94 20.02
C ALA A 58 -6.58 1.47 20.90
N LYS A 59 -6.86 0.16 20.95
CA LYS A 59 -7.89 -0.41 21.83
C LYS A 59 -7.21 -0.92 23.12
N PRO A 60 -7.46 -0.30 24.29
CA PRO A 60 -6.85 -0.78 25.53
C PRO A 60 -7.30 -2.23 25.78
N ARG A 61 -6.33 -3.08 26.13
CA ARG A 61 -6.58 -4.45 26.62
C ARG A 61 -7.39 -4.42 27.91
#